data_AF-A0AAU2HZS9-F1
#
_entry.id   AF-A0AAU2HZS9-F1
#
_cell.length_a   1.000
_cell.length_b   1.000
_cell.length_c   1.000
_cell.angle_alpha   90.00
_cell.angle_beta   90.00
_cell.angle_gamma   90.00
#
_symmetry.space_group_name_H-M   'P 1'
#
loop_
_entity.id
_entity.type
_entity.pdbx_description
1 polymer ?
#
loop_
_entity_poly.entity_id
_entity_poly.type
_entity_poly.pdbx_seq_one_letter_code
_entity_poly.pdbx_strand_id
1 'polypeptide(L)'
;MSVISSSTRRFLVETGYWMASGGDEDFDRFVGDAFAGTDSALIDVSKGGGLMAVATSTQWSDIEVTATVHDSEPPREAEPWDAVSDVTIVVDPPGPEDDESCIGIMAGPVPEEEPDPIFLPCPSGRPARWHLRIHARVPDSGTEEHLLVLWPAPANADTAALR
;
A
#
# COMPACT_ATOMS: atom_id res chain seq x y z
N MET A 1 -18.60 2.66 11.30
CA MET A 1 -17.70 2.48 10.17
C MET A 1 -17.91 3.62 9.21
N SER A 2 -16.92 4.49 9.13
CA SER A 2 -16.94 5.68 8.29
C SER A 2 -15.67 5.71 7.46
N VAL A 3 -15.79 6.13 6.20
CA VAL A 3 -14.63 6.48 5.38
C VAL A 3 -14.05 7.77 5.95
N ILE A 4 -12.78 7.73 6.34
CA ILE A 4 -12.01 8.87 6.83
C ILE A 4 -11.50 9.68 5.64
N SER A 5 -10.93 9.02 4.65
CA SER A 5 -10.44 9.63 3.42
C SER A 5 -10.51 8.63 2.26
N SER A 6 -10.57 9.18 1.04
CA SER A 6 -10.49 8.40 -0.20
C SER A 6 -9.77 9.24 -1.24
N SER A 7 -8.87 8.63 -1.97
CA SER A 7 -8.16 9.26 -3.09
C SER A 7 -7.94 8.26 -4.21
N THR A 8 -7.98 8.74 -5.45
CA THR A 8 -7.70 7.94 -6.65
C THR A 8 -6.62 8.63 -7.45
N ARG A 9 -5.63 7.85 -7.90
CA ARG A 9 -4.47 8.32 -8.64
C ARG A 9 -4.17 7.37 -9.79
N ARG A 10 -3.56 7.91 -10.85
CA ARG A 10 -2.95 7.11 -11.91
C ARG A 10 -1.45 7.24 -11.86
N PHE A 11 -0.76 6.13 -12.03
CA PHE A 11 0.70 6.09 -12.05
C PHE A 11 1.20 5.20 -13.19
N LEU A 12 2.31 5.60 -13.80
CA LEU A 12 3.04 4.77 -14.73
C LEU A 12 3.85 3.73 -13.95
N VAL A 13 3.65 2.45 -14.25
CA VAL A 13 4.43 1.35 -13.66
C VAL A 13 5.44 0.85 -14.67
N GLU A 14 6.73 1.04 -14.40
CA GLU A 14 7.82 0.58 -15.28
C GLU A 14 8.36 -0.82 -14.94
N THR A 15 8.22 -1.24 -13.68
CA THR A 15 8.91 -2.41 -13.12
C THR A 15 7.99 -3.59 -12.81
N GLY A 16 6.70 -3.48 -13.12
CA GLY A 16 5.71 -4.52 -12.83
C GLY A 16 5.21 -4.54 -11.38
N TYR A 17 5.44 -3.46 -10.63
CA TYR A 17 4.86 -3.24 -9.31
C TYR A 17 4.83 -1.76 -8.94
N TRP A 18 4.00 -1.42 -7.95
CA TRP A 18 4.05 -0.16 -7.21
C TRP A 18 4.29 -0.44 -5.73
N MET A 19 4.65 0.58 -4.96
CA MET A 19 5.02 0.46 -3.54
C MET A 19 4.24 1.43 -2.68
N ALA A 20 4.06 1.05 -1.41
CA ALA A 20 3.70 1.98 -0.36
C ALA A 20 4.71 1.92 0.77
N SER A 21 5.02 3.08 1.34
CA SER A 21 5.88 3.23 2.51
C SER A 21 5.09 3.85 3.65
N GLY A 22 5.15 3.22 4.83
CA GLY A 22 4.67 3.76 6.08
C GLY A 22 5.77 4.04 7.10
N GLY A 23 7.05 3.81 6.80
CA GLY A 23 8.13 3.97 7.76
C GLY A 23 9.50 4.16 7.15
N ASP A 24 10.51 4.29 8.02
CA ASP A 24 11.88 4.71 7.66
C ASP A 24 12.78 3.56 7.14
N GLU A 25 12.19 2.49 6.60
CA GLU A 25 12.98 1.36 6.12
C GLU A 25 13.78 1.67 4.84
N ASP A 26 14.89 0.95 4.65
CA ASP A 26 15.78 1.08 3.50
C ASP A 26 15.07 0.65 2.20
N PHE A 27 14.58 1.66 1.47
CA PHE A 27 13.83 1.51 0.23
C PHE A 27 14.63 0.80 -0.87
N ASP A 28 15.88 1.22 -1.10
CA ASP A 28 16.73 0.67 -2.17
C ASP A 28 16.97 -0.82 -1.97
N ARG A 29 17.18 -1.22 -0.70
CA ARG A 29 17.33 -2.63 -0.36
C ARG A 29 16.05 -3.41 -0.62
N PHE A 30 14.89 -2.89 -0.20
CA PHE A 30 13.61 -3.57 -0.41
C PHE A 30 13.30 -3.75 -1.90
N VAL A 31 13.52 -2.71 -2.72
CA VAL A 31 13.36 -2.74 -4.18
C VAL A 31 14.21 -3.84 -4.83
N GLY A 32 15.44 -4.03 -4.36
CA GLY A 32 16.33 -5.08 -4.88
C GLY A 32 15.89 -6.52 -4.51
N ASP A 33 15.18 -6.66 -3.39
CA ASP A 33 14.73 -7.95 -2.84
C ASP A 33 13.24 -8.25 -3.18
N ALA A 34 12.45 -7.26 -3.59
CA ALA A 34 11.01 -7.38 -3.79
C ALA A 34 10.67 -8.45 -4.83
N PHE A 35 9.78 -9.37 -4.45
CA PHE A 35 9.36 -10.53 -5.24
C PHE A 35 10.49 -11.52 -5.59
N ALA A 36 11.69 -11.37 -5.01
CA ALA A 36 12.79 -12.30 -5.21
C ALA A 36 12.47 -13.67 -4.57
N GLY A 37 11.94 -14.58 -5.38
CA GLY A 37 11.62 -15.96 -4.96
C GLY A 37 10.14 -16.23 -4.68
N THR A 38 9.23 -15.34 -5.09
CA THR A 38 7.77 -15.55 -4.96
C THR A 38 7.08 -15.51 -6.32
N ASP A 39 6.80 -16.69 -6.90
CA ASP A 39 6.23 -16.79 -8.25
C ASP A 39 4.73 -16.45 -8.35
N SER A 40 4.06 -16.00 -7.28
CA SER A 40 2.59 -15.78 -7.29
C SER A 40 2.03 -14.83 -6.22
N ALA A 41 2.86 -14.08 -5.51
CA ALA A 41 2.37 -13.17 -4.47
C ALA A 41 1.90 -11.85 -5.10
N LEU A 42 0.67 -11.41 -4.77
CA LEU A 42 0.20 -10.08 -5.14
C LEU A 42 0.94 -8.97 -4.37
N ILE A 43 1.34 -9.26 -3.13
CA ILE A 43 1.99 -8.30 -2.24
C ILE A 43 3.25 -8.94 -1.66
N ASP A 44 4.33 -8.16 -1.64
CA ASP A 44 5.52 -8.42 -0.84
C ASP A 44 5.65 -7.33 0.23
N VAL A 45 6.14 -7.70 1.42
CA VAL A 45 6.24 -6.81 2.57
C VAL A 45 7.65 -6.92 3.14
N SER A 46 8.28 -5.79 3.43
CA SER A 46 9.60 -5.74 4.05
C SER A 46 9.61 -6.47 5.41
N LYS A 47 10.79 -6.88 5.86
CA LYS A 47 10.94 -7.58 7.15
C LYS A 47 10.48 -6.76 8.35
N GLY A 48 10.66 -5.44 8.33
CA GLY A 48 10.15 -4.53 9.36
C GLY A 48 8.66 -4.21 9.21
N GLY A 49 8.09 -4.47 8.03
CA GLY A 49 6.69 -4.23 7.72
C GLY A 49 6.36 -2.78 7.38
N GLY A 50 7.34 -1.88 7.27
CA GLY A 50 7.15 -0.47 6.89
C GLY A 50 7.09 -0.22 5.38
N LEU A 51 7.49 -1.19 4.55
CA LEU A 51 7.38 -1.10 3.09
C LEU A 51 6.54 -2.27 2.56
N MET A 52 5.76 -1.98 1.51
CA MET A 52 5.12 -3.02 0.71
C MET A 52 5.28 -2.75 -0.78
N ALA A 53 5.37 -3.81 -1.57
CA ALA A 53 5.29 -3.78 -3.02
C ALA A 53 4.06 -4.58 -3.47
N VAL A 54 3.34 -4.07 -4.46
CA VAL A 54 2.16 -4.70 -5.02
C VAL A 54 2.41 -4.97 -6.49
N ALA A 55 2.39 -6.25 -6.84
CA ALA A 55 2.63 -6.72 -8.20
C ALA A 55 1.52 -6.22 -9.14
N THR A 56 1.90 -5.86 -10.35
CA THR A 56 0.98 -5.52 -11.43
C THR A 56 1.06 -6.56 -12.53
N SER A 57 -0.05 -6.74 -13.25
CA SER A 57 -0.07 -7.57 -14.47
C SER A 57 0.56 -6.86 -15.67
N THR A 58 0.74 -5.55 -15.56
CA THR A 58 1.24 -4.66 -16.60
C THR A 58 2.65 -4.16 -16.29
N GLN A 59 3.39 -3.84 -17.36
CA GLN A 59 4.69 -3.17 -17.30
C GLN A 59 4.73 -2.10 -18.39
N TRP A 60 5.34 -0.95 -18.10
CA TRP A 60 5.33 0.24 -18.96
C TRP A 60 3.90 0.68 -19.32
N SER A 61 3.01 0.68 -18.31
CA SER A 61 1.61 1.02 -18.48
C SER A 61 1.08 1.80 -17.28
N ASP A 62 0.03 2.57 -17.53
CA ASP A 62 -0.68 3.27 -16.47
C ASP A 62 -1.57 2.30 -15.70
N ILE A 63 -1.53 2.40 -14.38
CA ILE A 63 -2.50 1.78 -13.48
C ILE A 63 -3.31 2.87 -12.78
N GLU A 64 -4.48 2.50 -12.28
CA GLU A 64 -5.28 3.35 -11.41
C GLU A 64 -5.31 2.75 -10.00
N VAL A 65 -4.86 3.50 -9.00
CA VAL A 65 -4.88 3.11 -7.58
C VAL A 65 -5.87 3.99 -6.85
N THR A 66 -6.88 3.39 -6.25
CA THR A 66 -7.78 4.03 -5.29
C THR A 66 -7.41 3.58 -3.89
N ALA A 67 -7.14 4.52 -2.99
CA ALA A 67 -6.96 4.24 -1.58
C ALA A 67 -8.14 4.75 -0.76
N THR A 68 -8.60 3.92 0.18
CA THR A 68 -9.72 4.22 1.07
C THR A 68 -9.32 3.91 2.51
N VAL A 69 -9.60 4.85 3.41
CA VAL A 69 -9.21 4.78 4.80
C VAL A 69 -10.45 4.67 5.66
N HIS A 70 -10.48 3.70 6.55
CA HIS A 70 -11.61 3.46 7.45
C HIS A 70 -11.17 3.55 8.92
N ASP A 71 -12.11 3.95 9.77
CA ASP A 71 -11.95 3.95 11.23
C ASP A 71 -11.93 2.55 11.87
N SER A 72 -12.34 1.53 11.10
CA SER A 72 -12.52 0.14 11.51
C SER A 72 -12.58 -0.77 10.29
N GLU A 73 -12.46 -2.09 10.49
CA GLU A 73 -12.48 -3.06 9.39
C GLU A 73 -13.74 -2.92 8.52
N PRO A 74 -13.60 -2.67 7.21
CA PRO A 74 -14.72 -2.62 6.30
C PRO A 74 -15.17 -4.01 5.82
N PRO A 75 -16.48 -4.16 5.48
CA PRO A 75 -16.96 -5.29 4.73
C PRO A 75 -16.08 -5.55 3.52
N ARG A 76 -15.93 -6.83 3.15
CA ARG A 76 -15.29 -7.17 1.89
C ARG A 76 -16.11 -6.58 0.74
N GLU A 77 -15.44 -5.86 -0.15
CA GLU A 77 -16.07 -5.33 -1.36
C GLU A 77 -16.69 -6.46 -2.19
N ALA A 78 -17.91 -6.20 -2.68
CA ALA A 78 -18.70 -7.16 -3.42
C ALA A 78 -18.72 -6.77 -4.91
N GLU A 79 -17.59 -6.89 -5.58
CA GLU A 79 -17.42 -6.70 -7.02
C GLU A 79 -16.35 -7.65 -7.57
N PRO A 80 -16.30 -7.92 -8.89
CA PRO A 80 -15.38 -8.91 -9.44
C PRO A 80 -13.95 -8.34 -9.44
N TRP A 81 -13.20 -8.71 -8.40
CA TRP A 81 -11.76 -8.52 -8.31
C TRP A 81 -11.05 -9.80 -8.72
N ASP A 82 -10.02 -9.69 -9.54
CA ASP A 82 -9.25 -10.84 -10.02
C ASP A 82 -8.36 -11.42 -8.90
N ALA A 83 -7.85 -10.54 -8.04
CA ALA A 83 -7.05 -10.90 -6.89
C ALA A 83 -7.39 -10.02 -5.69
N VAL A 84 -7.35 -10.63 -4.49
CA VAL A 84 -7.48 -9.93 -3.21
C VAL A 84 -6.44 -10.47 -2.25
N SER A 85 -5.70 -9.59 -1.59
CA SER A 85 -4.70 -9.95 -0.59
C SER A 85 -4.83 -9.04 0.63
N ASP A 86 -4.70 -9.61 1.82
CA ASP A 86 -4.75 -8.91 3.09
C ASP A 86 -3.34 -8.96 3.73
N VAL A 87 -2.78 -7.82 4.12
CA VAL A 87 -1.48 -7.71 4.81
C VAL A 87 -1.57 -6.78 6.00
N THR A 88 -0.54 -6.78 6.84
CA THR A 88 -0.39 -5.82 7.93
C THR A 88 0.96 -5.14 7.81
N ILE A 89 0.95 -3.82 7.82
CA ILE A 89 2.17 -3.00 7.79
C ILE A 89 2.31 -2.22 9.10
N VAL A 90 3.50 -1.68 9.32
CA VAL A 90 3.81 -0.72 10.37
C VAL A 90 3.84 0.66 9.75
N VAL A 91 3.15 1.59 10.38
CA VAL A 91 3.16 3.01 10.03
C VAL A 91 3.78 3.77 11.19
N ASP A 92 4.84 4.51 10.92
CA ASP A 92 5.54 5.36 11.88
C ASP A 92 4.74 6.66 12.12
N PRO A 93 4.88 7.28 13.31
CA PRO A 93 4.31 8.61 13.55
C PRO A 93 5.02 9.64 12.66
N PRO A 94 4.39 10.81 12.40
CA PRO A 94 5.01 11.79 11.54
C PRO A 94 6.26 12.33 12.23
N GLY A 95 7.35 12.41 11.48
CA GLY A 95 8.57 13.10 11.84
C GLY A 95 8.36 14.62 11.96
N PRO A 96 9.33 15.34 12.51
CA PRO A 96 9.26 16.79 12.68
C PRO A 96 9.20 17.57 11.35
N GLU A 97 9.54 16.92 10.24
CA GLU A 97 9.55 17.49 8.89
C GLU A 97 8.45 16.92 7.98
N ASP A 98 7.65 15.98 8.48
CA ASP A 98 6.63 15.31 7.69
C ASP A 98 5.34 16.13 7.63
N ASP A 99 4.67 16.12 6.47
CA ASP A 99 3.29 16.53 6.33
C ASP A 99 2.36 15.62 7.17
N GLU A 100 1.09 15.99 7.36
CA GLU A 100 0.12 15.23 8.18
C GLU A 100 -0.23 13.80 7.64
N SER A 101 0.49 13.30 6.62
CA SER A 101 0.32 11.98 6.01
C SER A 101 1.51 11.06 6.28
N CYS A 102 1.23 9.83 6.73
CA CYS A 102 2.26 8.84 7.06
C CYS A 102 2.33 7.65 6.10
N ILE A 103 1.62 7.66 4.95
CA ILE A 103 1.93 6.72 3.85
C ILE A 103 2.12 7.43 2.52
N GLY A 104 3.25 7.14 1.88
CA GLY A 104 3.51 7.48 0.48
C GLY A 104 3.23 6.29 -0.43
N ILE A 105 2.59 6.53 -1.59
CA ILE A 105 2.50 5.54 -2.68
C ILE A 105 3.43 5.99 -3.81
N MET A 106 4.23 5.05 -4.33
CA MET A 106 5.20 5.29 -5.39
C MET A 106 5.12 4.20 -6.45
N ALA A 107 5.29 4.54 -7.73
CA ALA A 107 5.36 3.57 -8.82
C ALA A 107 6.35 4.08 -9.88
N GLY A 108 7.24 3.20 -10.37
CA GLY A 108 8.24 3.58 -11.37
C GLY A 108 9.19 4.69 -10.88
N PRO A 109 10.03 5.28 -11.75
CA PRO A 109 10.97 6.33 -11.33
C PRO A 109 10.18 7.43 -10.63
N VAL A 110 10.62 7.79 -9.41
CA VAL A 110 10.03 8.88 -8.64
C VAL A 110 9.96 10.09 -9.58
N PRO A 111 8.76 10.59 -9.93
CA PRO A 111 8.66 11.74 -10.81
C PRO A 111 9.45 12.91 -10.21
N GLU A 112 9.95 13.82 -11.06
CA GLU A 112 10.70 15.00 -10.58
C GLU A 112 9.89 15.87 -9.60
N GLU A 113 8.56 15.71 -9.62
CA GLU A 113 7.63 16.19 -8.61
C GLU A 113 7.20 14.99 -7.74
N GLU A 114 7.48 15.04 -6.43
CA GLU A 114 7.05 14.01 -5.49
C GLU A 114 5.53 13.79 -5.62
N PRO A 115 5.05 12.54 -5.80
CA PRO A 115 3.62 12.31 -5.91
C PRO A 115 2.95 12.76 -4.60
N ASP A 116 1.86 13.54 -4.71
CA ASP A 116 1.14 13.93 -3.49
C ASP A 116 0.77 12.67 -2.69
N PRO A 117 1.08 12.63 -1.38
CA PRO A 117 0.90 11.45 -0.57
C PRO A 117 -0.59 11.09 -0.43
N ILE A 118 -0.87 9.81 -0.19
CA ILE A 118 -2.21 9.39 0.21
C ILE A 118 -2.34 9.64 1.70
N PHE A 119 -3.13 10.66 2.05
CA PHE A 119 -3.38 11.05 3.44
C PHE A 119 -4.01 9.92 4.26
N LEU A 120 -3.19 9.35 5.13
CA LEU A 120 -3.62 8.52 6.24
C LEU A 120 -3.46 9.28 7.55
N PRO A 121 -4.38 9.09 8.52
CA PRO A 121 -4.17 9.57 9.87
C PRO A 121 -2.87 8.96 10.41
N CYS A 122 -1.87 9.81 10.60
CA CYS A 122 -0.65 9.41 11.24
C CYS A 122 -0.92 8.90 12.67
N PRO A 123 -0.28 7.79 13.09
CA PRO A 123 -0.36 7.39 14.48
C PRO A 123 0.32 8.44 15.37
N SER A 124 -0.23 8.67 16.55
CA SER A 124 0.33 9.64 17.48
C SER A 124 1.41 9.01 18.36
N GLY A 125 2.62 9.56 18.28
CA GLY A 125 3.72 9.35 19.22
C GLY A 125 4.46 8.01 19.16
N ARG A 126 3.88 6.95 18.57
CA ARG A 126 4.56 5.66 18.37
C ARG A 126 4.08 4.98 17.09
N PRO A 127 4.90 4.08 16.50
CA PRO A 127 4.48 3.30 15.34
C PRO A 127 3.22 2.49 15.64
N ALA A 128 2.34 2.37 14.65
CA ALA A 128 1.10 1.62 14.75
C ALA A 128 0.94 0.64 13.59
N ARG A 129 0.22 -0.45 13.85
CA ARG A 129 -0.08 -1.45 12.82
C ARG A 129 -1.35 -1.08 12.08
N TRP A 130 -1.31 -1.23 10.76
CA TRP A 130 -2.44 -1.02 9.88
C TRP A 130 -2.71 -2.29 9.09
N HIS A 131 -3.97 -2.68 9.02
CA HIS A 131 -4.43 -3.72 8.11
C HIS A 131 -4.72 -3.10 6.76
N LEU A 132 -4.23 -3.78 5.73
CA LEU A 132 -4.39 -3.37 4.34
C LEU A 132 -5.04 -4.53 3.60
N ARG A 133 -6.04 -4.21 2.79
CA ARG A 133 -6.60 -5.12 1.80
C ARG A 133 -6.39 -4.51 0.44
N ILE A 134 -5.64 -5.22 -0.41
CA ILE A 134 -5.47 -4.87 -1.82
C ILE A 134 -6.44 -5.71 -2.62
N HIS A 135 -7.19 -5.05 -3.48
CA HIS A 135 -7.88 -5.68 -4.57
C HIS A 135 -7.24 -5.25 -5.88
N ALA A 136 -7.05 -6.17 -6.81
CA ALA A 136 -6.53 -5.88 -8.14
C ALA A 136 -7.45 -6.49 -9.20
N ARG A 137 -7.66 -5.77 -10.30
CA ARG A 137 -8.35 -6.28 -11.48
C ARG A 137 -7.82 -5.66 -12.77
N VAL A 138 -7.97 -6.39 -13.88
CA VAL A 138 -7.79 -5.85 -15.22
C VAL A 138 -9.13 -5.86 -15.93
N PRO A 139 -9.87 -4.73 -15.95
CA PRO A 139 -11.14 -4.66 -16.64
C PRO A 139 -10.95 -4.78 -18.16
N ASP A 140 -11.99 -5.19 -18.87
CA ASP A 140 -12.01 -5.25 -20.35
C ASP A 140 -11.70 -3.88 -21.01
N SER A 141 -11.87 -2.78 -20.27
CA SER A 141 -11.53 -1.41 -20.69
C SER A 141 -10.02 -1.16 -20.77
N GLY A 142 -9.19 -2.01 -20.15
CA GLY A 142 -7.76 -2.12 -20.41
C GLY A 142 -6.80 -1.45 -19.41
N THR A 143 -7.27 -0.55 -18.52
CA THR A 143 -6.42 0.03 -17.47
C THR A 143 -6.51 -0.84 -16.22
N GLU A 144 -5.39 -1.35 -15.74
CA GLU A 144 -5.34 -2.13 -14.50
C GLU A 144 -5.72 -1.26 -13.28
N GLU A 145 -6.62 -1.78 -12.44
CA GLU A 145 -7.20 -1.07 -11.31
C GLU A 145 -6.85 -1.76 -9.99
N HIS A 146 -6.40 -0.98 -9.02
CA HIS A 146 -6.03 -1.41 -7.68
C HIS A 146 -6.85 -0.63 -6.65
N LEU A 147 -7.50 -1.33 -5.72
CA LEU A 147 -8.15 -0.73 -4.57
C LEU A 147 -7.40 -1.13 -3.31
N LEU A 148 -6.80 -0.14 -2.65
CA LEU A 148 -6.16 -0.26 -1.35
C LEU A 148 -7.14 0.20 -0.27
N VAL A 149 -7.49 -0.71 0.63
CA VAL A 149 -8.39 -0.43 1.76
C VAL A 149 -7.60 -0.54 3.05
N LEU A 150 -7.58 0.52 3.86
CA LEU A 150 -6.78 0.61 5.08
C LEU A 150 -7.64 0.82 6.32
N TRP A 151 -7.30 0.15 7.42
CA TRP A 151 -7.87 0.40 8.74
C TRP A 151 -6.89 0.07 9.86
N PRO A 152 -7.02 0.68 11.05
CA PRO A 152 -6.16 0.37 12.19
C PRO A 152 -6.25 -1.10 12.59
N ALA A 153 -5.10 -1.73 12.83
CA ALA A 153 -5.06 -3.06 13.44
C ALA A 153 -5.39 -2.96 14.94
N PRO A 154 -6.03 -3.98 15.54
CA PRO A 154 -6.23 -4.03 16.98
C PRO A 154 -4.88 -3.90 17.69
N ALA A 155 -4.81 -3.11 18.77
CA ALA A 155 -3.59 -2.93 19.57
C ALA A 155 -2.98 -4.23 20.12
N ASN A 156 -3.77 -5.32 20.10
CA ASN A 156 -3.42 -6.65 20.60
C ASN A 156 -3.17 -7.66 19.46
N ALA A 157 -3.09 -7.22 18.20
CA ALA A 157 -2.74 -8.12 17.10
C ALA A 157 -1.31 -8.63 17.35
N ASP A 158 -1.20 -9.89 17.78
CA ASP A 158 0.03 -10.51 18.26
C ASP A 158 1.18 -10.38 17.25
N THR A 159 2.39 -10.27 17.78
CA THR A 159 3.69 -10.18 17.08
C THR A 159 4.07 -11.45 16.30
N ALA A 160 3.14 -12.37 16.06
CA ALA A 160 3.42 -13.72 15.59
C ALA A 160 3.48 -13.89 14.05
N ALA A 161 3.11 -12.88 13.27
CA ALA A 161 2.96 -13.02 11.81
C ALA A 161 4.12 -12.45 10.94
N LEU A 162 5.20 -11.94 11.55
CA LEU A 162 6.39 -11.46 10.81
C LEU A 162 7.61 -12.37 11.05
N ARG A 163 7.48 -13.66 10.75
CA ARG A 163 8.59 -14.62 10.78
C ARG A 163 8.83 -15.25 9.42
#